data_AF-A0A453ENX8-F1
#
_entry.id   AF-A0A453ENX8-F1
#
_cell.length_a   1.000
_cell.length_b   1.000
_cell.length_c   1.000
_cell.angle_alpha   90.00
_cell.angle_beta   90.00
_cell.angle_gamma   90.00
#
_symmetry.space_group_name_H-M   'P 1'
#
loop_
_entity.id
_entity.type
_entity.pdbx_description
1 polymer ?
#
loop_
_entity_poly.entity_id
_entity_poly.type
_entity_poly.pdbx_seq_one_letter_code
_entity_poly.pdbx_strand_id
1 'polypeptide(L)'
;MADNTLDVSYAAQLRQGCPRSGGDDNLFPLDIVTSTKFDNFYFKNILAGRGLLSSDEVLLTKSAETAALVKAYANDVHLFFQHFAQSMVNMGNISPLTGSQGEIRKNCRRLNNFH
;
A
#
# COMPACT_ATOMS: atom_id res chain seq x y z
N MET A 1 1.81 -18.14 -15.91
CA MET A 1 1.19 -18.85 -14.77
C MET A 1 0.95 -17.83 -13.67
N ALA A 2 0.00 -18.08 -12.75
CA ALA A 2 -0.14 -17.16 -11.60
C ALA A 2 1.11 -17.23 -10.73
N ASP A 3 1.40 -16.13 -10.03
CA ASP A 3 2.41 -16.10 -8.98
C ASP A 3 2.11 -17.20 -7.95
N ASN A 4 3.13 -17.99 -7.59
CA ASN A 4 2.98 -19.11 -6.64
C ASN A 4 2.75 -18.64 -5.20
N THR A 5 2.97 -17.36 -4.92
CA THR A 5 2.75 -16.75 -3.61
C THR A 5 1.30 -16.26 -3.42
N LEU A 6 0.53 -16.17 -4.51
CA LEU A 6 -0.86 -15.73 -4.49
C LEU A 6 -1.81 -16.92 -4.23
N ASP A 7 -2.72 -16.76 -3.28
CA ASP A 7 -3.76 -17.74 -2.96
C ASP A 7 -4.56 -18.10 -4.22
N VAL A 8 -4.71 -19.41 -4.47
CA VAL A 8 -5.30 -19.92 -5.72
C VAL A 8 -6.76 -19.50 -5.85
N SER A 9 -7.50 -19.46 -4.74
CA SER A 9 -8.90 -19.06 -4.75
C SER A 9 -9.05 -17.56 -5.02
N TYR A 10 -8.18 -16.74 -4.43
CA TYR A 10 -8.13 -15.32 -4.68
C TYR A 10 -7.68 -14.99 -6.11
N ALA A 11 -6.67 -15.68 -6.64
CA ALA A 11 -6.25 -15.55 -8.03
C ALA A 11 -7.40 -15.88 -9.01
N ALA A 12 -8.22 -16.89 -8.69
CA ALA A 12 -9.39 -17.23 -9.49
C ALA A 12 -10.47 -16.14 -9.44
N GLN A 13 -10.66 -15.48 -8.29
CA GLN A 13 -11.56 -14.33 -8.15
C GLN A 13 -11.07 -13.13 -8.98
N LEU A 14 -9.79 -12.78 -8.89
CA LEU A 14 -9.20 -11.67 -9.65
C LEU A 14 -9.33 -11.88 -11.16
N ARG A 15 -9.13 -13.12 -11.66
CA ARG A 15 -9.28 -13.45 -13.08
C ARG A 15 -10.69 -13.23 -13.65
N GLN A 16 -11.73 -13.16 -12.80
CA GLN A 16 -13.08 -12.85 -13.27
C GLN A 16 -13.21 -11.38 -13.71
N GLY A 17 -12.46 -10.48 -13.07
CA GLY A 17 -12.42 -9.06 -13.42
C GLY A 17 -11.18 -8.63 -14.20
N CYS A 18 -10.15 -9.48 -14.30
CA CYS A 18 -8.89 -9.19 -14.99
C CYS A 18 -8.67 -10.24 -16.09
N PRO A 19 -9.27 -10.05 -17.28
CA PRO A 19 -9.14 -10.99 -18.39
C PRO A 19 -7.72 -10.94 -18.98
N ARG A 20 -7.37 -11.91 -19.82
CA ARG A 20 -6.03 -11.97 -20.46
C ARG A 20 -5.75 -10.81 -21.43
N SER A 21 -6.79 -10.11 -21.88
CA SER A 21 -6.70 -8.98 -22.80
C SER A 21 -7.89 -8.05 -22.55
N GLY A 22 -7.62 -6.75 -22.50
CA GLY A 22 -8.60 -5.72 -22.12
C GLY A 22 -8.88 -5.69 -20.62
N GLY A 23 -9.74 -4.77 -20.18
CA GLY A 23 -10.09 -4.63 -18.76
C GLY A 23 -9.02 -3.97 -17.91
N ASP A 24 -8.04 -3.29 -18.52
CA ASP A 24 -6.95 -2.59 -17.82
C ASP A 24 -7.45 -1.52 -16.83
N ASP A 25 -8.67 -0.98 -17.05
CA ASP A 25 -9.32 0.01 -16.19
C ASP A 25 -10.16 -0.61 -15.04
N ASN A 26 -10.23 -1.95 -14.95
CA ASN A 26 -10.99 -2.62 -13.89
C ASN A 26 -10.26 -2.50 -12.55
N LEU A 27 -10.97 -1.98 -11.55
CA LEU A 27 -10.40 -1.73 -10.23
C LEU A 27 -10.68 -2.86 -9.25
N PHE A 28 -9.70 -3.10 -8.38
CA PHE A 28 -9.80 -4.03 -7.26
C PHE A 28 -9.37 -3.33 -5.97
N PRO A 29 -9.98 -3.68 -4.83
CA PRO A 29 -9.53 -3.13 -3.55
C PRO A 29 -8.16 -3.71 -3.17
N LEU A 30 -7.25 -2.85 -2.71
CA LEU A 30 -5.94 -3.28 -2.18
C LEU A 30 -6.08 -4.11 -0.89
N ASP A 31 -7.13 -3.85 -0.11
CA ASP A 31 -7.57 -4.67 1.02
C ASP A 31 -8.95 -5.27 0.70
N ILE A 32 -8.98 -6.56 0.44
CA ILE A 32 -10.22 -7.29 0.09
C ILE A 32 -11.20 -7.42 1.26
N VAL A 33 -10.75 -7.30 2.50
CA VAL A 33 -11.60 -7.48 3.70
C VAL A 33 -12.21 -6.16 4.13
N THR A 34 -11.40 -5.09 4.15
CA THR A 34 -11.79 -3.77 4.66
C THR A 34 -11.37 -2.64 3.73
N SER A 35 -11.92 -2.63 2.52
CA SER A 35 -11.50 -1.75 1.41
C SER A 35 -11.51 -0.24 1.69
N THR A 36 -12.28 0.23 2.67
CA THR A 36 -12.39 1.65 3.02
C THR A 36 -11.95 1.99 4.44
N LYS A 37 -11.42 1.02 5.19
CA LYS A 37 -11.02 1.23 6.59
C LYS A 37 -9.51 1.07 6.73
N PHE A 38 -8.90 2.03 7.40
CA PHE A 38 -7.48 1.95 7.72
C PHE A 38 -7.28 1.09 8.97
N ASP A 39 -6.86 -0.15 8.79
CA ASP A 39 -6.53 -1.10 9.86
C ASP A 39 -5.46 -2.12 9.42
N ASN A 40 -5.27 -3.20 10.18
CA ASN A 40 -4.23 -4.19 9.92
C ASN A 40 -4.67 -5.38 9.05
N PHE A 41 -5.89 -5.38 8.47
CA PHE A 41 -6.29 -6.44 7.54
C PHE A 41 -5.42 -6.50 6.30
N TYR A 42 -4.81 -5.39 5.88
CA TYR A 42 -3.74 -5.38 4.87
C TYR A 42 -2.65 -6.44 5.17
N PHE A 43 -2.10 -6.48 6.39
CA PHE A 43 -1.08 -7.46 6.75
C PHE A 43 -1.64 -8.87 6.94
N LYS A 44 -2.89 -8.99 7.41
CA LYS A 44 -3.58 -10.30 7.50
C LYS A 44 -3.82 -10.91 6.11
N ASN A 45 -4.12 -10.08 5.11
CA ASN A 45 -4.27 -10.51 3.73
C ASN A 45 -2.95 -11.04 3.17
N ILE A 46 -1.84 -10.32 3.39
CA ILE A 46 -0.50 -10.79 2.98
C ILE A 46 -0.17 -12.14 3.63
N LEU A 47 -0.44 -12.32 4.93
CA LEU A 47 -0.23 -13.63 5.58
C LEU A 47 -1.06 -14.78 4.97
N ALA A 48 -2.20 -14.45 4.37
CA ALA A 48 -3.07 -15.40 3.68
C ALA A 48 -2.72 -15.59 2.19
N GLY A 49 -1.61 -15.00 1.70
CA GLY A 49 -1.27 -14.98 0.27
C GLY A 49 -2.26 -14.15 -0.55
N ARG A 50 -2.88 -13.14 0.05
CA ARG A 50 -3.92 -12.29 -0.55
C ARG A 50 -3.49 -10.83 -0.69
N GLY A 51 -2.19 -10.55 -0.70
CA GLY A 51 -1.68 -9.26 -1.20
C GLY A 51 -2.09 -9.08 -2.67
N LEU A 52 -2.58 -7.90 -3.04
CA LEU A 52 -3.04 -7.66 -4.42
C LEU A 52 -1.86 -7.45 -5.37
N LEU A 53 -0.86 -6.67 -4.94
CA LEU A 53 0.31 -6.36 -5.72
C LEU A 53 1.45 -7.32 -5.38
N SER A 54 2.31 -7.60 -6.36
CA SER A 54 3.53 -8.35 -6.09
C SER A 54 4.43 -7.66 -5.05
N SER A 55 4.41 -6.32 -5.00
CA SER A 55 5.09 -5.52 -3.97
C SER A 55 4.57 -5.75 -2.55
N ASP A 56 3.34 -6.22 -2.40
CA ASP A 56 2.74 -6.50 -1.09
C ASP A 56 3.22 -7.85 -0.59
N GLU A 57 3.15 -8.88 -1.45
CA GLU A 57 3.48 -10.26 -1.10
C GLU A 57 5.00 -10.48 -0.90
N VAL A 58 5.85 -9.67 -1.56
CA VAL A 58 7.30 -9.71 -1.32
C VAL A 58 7.69 -9.27 0.09
N LEU A 59 6.85 -8.50 0.79
CA LEU A 59 7.09 -8.14 2.21
C LEU A 59 7.17 -9.39 3.10
N LEU A 60 6.42 -10.43 2.77
CA LEU A 60 6.45 -11.70 3.50
C LEU A 60 7.48 -12.69 2.95
N THR A 61 7.72 -12.68 1.64
CA THR A 61 8.40 -13.78 0.96
C THR A 61 9.88 -13.54 0.64
N LYS A 62 10.35 -12.28 0.65
CA LYS A 62 11.73 -11.94 0.23
C LYS A 62 12.74 -11.72 1.36
N SER A 63 12.32 -11.26 2.53
CA SER A 63 13.21 -10.95 3.66
C SER A 63 12.62 -11.42 4.98
N ALA A 64 13.46 -11.97 5.86
CA ALA A 64 13.05 -12.42 7.18
C ALA A 64 12.64 -11.26 8.09
N GLU A 65 13.31 -10.11 7.92
CA GLU A 65 13.08 -8.87 8.66
C GLU A 65 11.70 -8.29 8.32
N THR A 66 11.39 -8.15 7.03
CA THR A 66 10.08 -7.66 6.60
C THR A 66 8.97 -8.66 6.94
N ALA A 67 9.23 -9.96 6.82
CA ALA A 67 8.29 -11.01 7.21
C ALA A 67 7.95 -10.97 8.70
N ALA A 68 8.93 -10.69 9.56
CA ALA A 68 8.71 -10.52 10.99
C ALA A 68 7.80 -9.32 11.29
N LEU A 69 8.00 -8.20 10.59
CA LEU A 69 7.14 -7.02 10.72
C LEU A 69 5.72 -7.28 10.23
N VAL A 70 5.54 -7.96 9.08
CA VAL A 70 4.21 -8.36 8.57
C VAL A 70 3.45 -9.17 9.63
N LYS A 71 4.10 -10.18 10.22
CA LYS A 71 3.50 -11.01 11.28
C LYS A 71 3.16 -10.18 12.52
N ALA A 72 4.05 -9.29 12.93
CA ALA A 72 3.84 -8.43 14.09
C ALA A 72 2.65 -7.48 13.89
N TYR A 73 2.58 -6.80 12.74
CA TYR A 73 1.50 -5.86 12.43
C TYR A 73 0.15 -6.55 12.21
N ALA A 74 0.13 -7.75 11.63
CA ALA A 74 -1.09 -8.54 11.52
C ALA A 74 -1.65 -8.98 12.89
N ASN A 75 -0.77 -9.25 13.86
CA ASN A 75 -1.13 -9.66 15.21
C ASN A 75 -1.52 -8.48 16.11
N ASP A 76 -0.86 -7.34 15.96
CA ASP A 76 -1.05 -6.15 16.81
C ASP A 76 -1.27 -4.89 15.95
N VAL A 77 -2.54 -4.43 15.93
CA VAL A 77 -2.94 -3.22 15.20
C VAL A 77 -2.38 -1.94 15.85
N HIS A 78 -2.16 -1.94 17.16
CA HIS A 78 -1.62 -0.77 17.86
C HIS A 78 -0.15 -0.57 17.50
N LEU A 79 0.63 -1.65 17.45
CA LEU A 79 2.02 -1.62 16.98
C LEU A 79 2.10 -1.12 15.53
N PHE A 80 1.22 -1.62 14.66
CA PHE A 80 1.13 -1.11 13.28
C PHE A 80 0.89 0.40 13.26
N PHE A 81 -0.13 0.89 13.94
CA PHE A 81 -0.46 2.32 13.94
C PHE A 81 0.65 3.19 14.53
N GLN A 82 1.30 2.73 15.59
CA GLN A 82 2.44 3.44 16.17
C GLN A 82 3.58 3.61 15.15
N HIS A 83 3.98 2.52 14.50
CA HIS A 83 5.04 2.55 13.50
C HIS A 83 4.63 3.29 12.23
N PHE A 84 3.36 3.18 11.82
CA PHE A 84 2.83 3.92 10.68
C PHE A 84 2.88 5.43 10.93
N ALA A 85 2.41 5.90 12.09
CA ALA A 85 2.45 7.32 12.44
C ALA A 85 3.89 7.87 12.43
N GLN A 86 4.85 7.14 13.02
CA GLN A 86 6.25 7.53 13.00
C GLN A 86 6.82 7.57 11.58
N SER A 87 6.50 6.55 10.76
CA SER A 87 6.92 6.47 9.35
C SER A 87 6.41 7.65 8.53
N MET A 88 5.16 8.05 8.75
CA MET A 88 4.56 9.19 8.04
C MET A 88 5.18 10.52 8.43
N VAL A 89 5.56 10.72 9.70
CA VAL A 89 6.32 11.91 10.13
C VAL A 89 7.69 11.93 9.48
N ASN A 90 8.40 10.79 9.47
CA ASN A 90 9.70 10.68 8.83
C ASN A 90 9.63 10.98 7.33
N MET A 91 8.61 10.47 6.65
CA MET A 91 8.36 10.75 5.23
C MET A 91 8.05 12.23 4.96
N GLY A 92 7.27 12.88 5.84
CA GLY A 92 6.97 14.31 5.74
C GLY A 92 8.18 15.23 5.92
N ASN A 93 9.24 14.74 6.57
CA ASN A 93 10.47 15.48 6.82
C ASN A 93 11.51 15.36 5.68
N ILE A 94 11.18 14.69 4.57
CA ILE A 94 12.08 14.55 3.42
C ILE A 94 12.19 15.90 2.70
N SER A 95 13.32 16.58 2.88
CA SER A 95 13.76 17.75 2.12
C SER A 95 12.72 18.87 1.93
N PRO A 96 12.07 19.39 3.01
CA PRO A 96 11.11 20.46 2.88
C PRO A 96 11.78 21.78 2.48
N LEU A 97 11.08 22.59 1.67
CA LEU A 97 11.42 23.99 1.48
C LEU A 97 10.97 24.77 2.72
N THR A 98 11.88 25.51 3.35
CA THR A 98 11.62 26.21 4.62
C THR A 98 12.06 27.67 4.57
N GLY A 99 11.57 28.48 5.51
CA GLY A 99 11.89 29.91 5.58
C GLY A 99 11.39 30.65 4.33
N SER A 100 12.32 31.28 3.61
CA SER A 100 12.05 31.99 2.36
C SER A 100 12.25 31.13 1.09
N GLN A 101 12.52 29.83 1.23
CA GLN A 101 12.64 28.93 0.08
C GLN A 101 11.26 28.55 -0.45
N GLY A 102 11.05 28.70 -1.76
CA GLY A 102 9.77 28.40 -2.42
C GLY A 102 8.74 29.52 -2.28
N GLU A 103 7.45 29.16 -2.31
CA GLU A 103 6.33 30.10 -2.14
C GLU A 103 5.12 29.42 -1.52
N ILE A 104 4.26 30.21 -0.85
CA ILE A 104 2.91 29.75 -0.48
C ILE A 104 2.02 29.96 -1.71
N ARG A 105 1.61 28.87 -2.36
CA ARG A 105 0.78 28.92 -3.57
C ARG A 105 -0.64 29.38 -3.25
N LYS A 106 -1.15 30.35 -4.02
CA LYS A 106 -2.58 30.76 -3.99
C LYS A 106 -3.47 29.74 -4.71
N ASN A 107 -2.90 29.00 -5.65
CA ASN A 107 -3.55 27.90 -6.36
C ASN A 107 -2.52 26.77 -6.54
N CYS A 108 -2.75 25.61 -5.94
CA CYS A 108 -1.79 24.49 -5.97
C CYS A 108 -1.40 24.03 -7.38
N ARG A 109 -2.23 24.33 -8.40
CA ARG A 109 -2.05 23.91 -9.80
C ARG A 109 -1.11 24.80 -10.61
N ARG A 110 -0.75 26.01 -10.13
CA ARG A 110 0.13 26.94 -10.87
C ARG A 110 1.07 27.69 -9.93
N LEU A 111 2.17 28.19 -10.47
CA LEU A 111 3.02 29.16 -9.76
C LEU A 111 2.29 30.50 -9.65
N ASN A 112 2.55 31.25 -8.58
CA ASN A 112 1.88 32.53 -8.37
C ASN A 112 2.18 33.55 -9.49
N ASN A 113 3.38 33.49 -10.07
CA ASN A 113 3.84 34.42 -11.12
C ASN A 113 3.68 33.87 -12.54
N PHE A 114 3.09 32.68 -12.71
CA PHE A 114 2.69 32.22 -14.03
C PHE A 114 1.51 33.10 -14.45
N HIS A 115 1.57 33.77 -15.59
CA HIS A 115 0.45 34.55 -16.15
C HIS A 115 -0.29 33.72 -17.18
#